data_AF-A0AAD2WAD2-F1
#
_entry.id   AF-A0AAD2WAD2-F1
#
_cell.length_a   1.000
_cell.length_b   1.000
_cell.length_c   1.000
_cell.angle_alpha   90.00
_cell.angle_beta   90.00
_cell.angle_gamma   90.00
#
_symmetry.space_group_name_H-M   'P 1'
#
loop_
_entity.id
_entity.type
_entity.pdbx_description
1 polymer ?
#
loop_
_entity_poly.entity_id
_entity_poly.type
_entity_poly.pdbx_seq_one_letter_code
_entity_poly.pdbx_strand_id
1 'polypeptide(L)' 'MIANQTAVTDLVISVRLSAGTYTARARGEKATASSTISADAAARALATKLGAQMAQPDLFAANRSSTDPHVQFTAQRSS' A
#
# COMPACT_ATOMS: atom_id res chain seq x y z
N MET A 1 8.17 -21.29 26.31
CA MET A 1 6.91 -20.51 26.14
C MET A 1 6.92 -19.98 24.72
N ILE A 2 5.99 -20.45 23.88
CA ILE A 2 5.96 -20.16 22.44
C ILE A 2 5.49 -18.73 22.24
N ALA A 3 6.33 -17.87 21.66
CA ALA A 3 5.96 -16.53 21.25
C ALA A 3 4.87 -16.65 20.17
N ASN A 4 3.63 -16.38 20.56
CA ASN A 4 2.51 -16.17 19.66
C ASN A 4 2.76 -14.86 18.89
N GLN A 5 3.68 -14.90 17.94
CA GLN A 5 3.87 -13.85 16.96
C GLN A 5 2.63 -13.89 16.08
N THR A 6 1.61 -13.14 16.45
CA THR A 6 0.61 -12.63 15.51
C THR A 6 1.44 -11.92 14.45
N ALA A 7 1.72 -12.63 13.36
CA ALA A 7 2.51 -12.14 12.25
C ALA A 7 1.69 -11.04 11.59
N VAL A 8 1.82 -9.82 12.11
CA VAL A 8 1.43 -8.61 11.41
C VAL A 8 2.32 -8.54 10.18
N THR A 9 1.84 -9.13 9.08
CA THR A 9 2.57 -9.09 7.83
C THR A 9 2.47 -7.67 7.33
N ASP A 10 3.54 -6.91 7.52
CA ASP A 10 3.67 -5.58 6.92
C ASP A 10 3.71 -5.75 5.41
N LEU A 11 2.65 -5.25 4.77
CA LEU A 11 2.42 -5.30 3.35
C LEU A 11 2.77 -3.95 2.76
N VAL A 12 3.88 -3.89 2.04
CA VAL A 12 4.27 -2.69 1.31
C VAL A 12 3.47 -2.62 0.01
N ILE A 13 2.64 -1.60 -0.15
CA ILE A 13 1.85 -1.31 -1.33
C ILE A 13 2.49 -0.14 -2.09
N SER A 14 3.07 -0.42 -3.25
CA SER A 14 3.64 0.59 -4.14
C SER A 14 2.60 1.04 -5.16
N VAL A 15 2.35 2.34 -5.24
CA VAL A 15 1.45 2.94 -6.22
C VAL A 15 2.24 3.78 -7.20
N ARG A 16 2.03 3.52 -8.49
CA ARG A 16 2.63 4.26 -9.58
C ARG A 16 1.59 5.04 -10.36
N LEU A 17 1.80 6.33 -10.54
CA LEU A 17 1.03 7.11 -11.51
C LEU A 17 1.61 6.93 -12.91
N SER A 18 0.83 6.38 -13.82
CA SER A 18 1.18 6.23 -15.24
C SER A 18 0.00 6.67 -16.10
N ALA A 19 0.22 7.60 -17.03
CA ALA A 19 -0.80 8.06 -17.99
C ALA A 19 -2.15 8.44 -17.34
N GLY A 20 -2.11 9.12 -16.19
CA GLY A 20 -3.32 9.55 -15.47
C GLY A 20 -4.00 8.47 -14.62
N THR A 21 -3.42 7.26 -14.54
CA THR A 21 -3.95 6.16 -13.72
C THR A 21 -2.95 5.75 -12.65
N TYR A 22 -3.39 5.68 -11.40
CA TYR A 22 -2.64 5.17 -10.27
C TYR A 22 -2.76 3.65 -10.22
N THR A 23 -1.65 2.92 -10.29
CA THR A 23 -1.60 1.46 -10.19
C THR A 23 -0.92 1.05 -8.91
N ALA A 24 -1.67 0.45 -7.98
CA ALA A 24 -1.21 -0.10 -6.71
C ALA A 24 -0.81 -1.57 -6.84
N ARG A 25 0.33 -1.94 -6.25
CA ARG A 25 0.85 -3.30 -6.19
C ARG A 25 1.39 -3.61 -4.81
N ALA A 26 1.07 -4.79 -4.30
CA ALA A 26 1.53 -5.23 -3.01
C ALA A 26 2.80 -6.07 -3.18
N ARG A 27 3.83 -5.77 -2.39
CA ARG A 27 5.13 -6.43 -2.48
C ARG A 27 5.01 -7.85 -1.91
N GLY A 28 5.26 -8.84 -2.75
CA GLY A 28 5.11 -10.26 -2.40
C GLY A 28 3.73 -10.85 -2.71
N GLU A 29 2.76 -10.03 -3.12
CA GLU A 29 1.43 -10.50 -3.53
C GLU A 29 1.23 -10.33 -5.03
N LYS A 30 0.51 -11.27 -5.66
CA LYS A 30 0.10 -11.17 -7.07
C LYS A 30 -1.04 -10.18 -7.30
N ALA A 31 -1.64 -9.64 -6.23
CA ALA A 31 -2.76 -8.72 -6.35
C ALA A 31 -2.28 -7.32 -6.77
N THR A 32 -3.02 -6.73 -7.70
CA THR A 32 -2.86 -5.34 -8.12
C THR A 32 -4.23 -4.65 -8.14
N ALA A 33 -4.24 -3.35 -7.92
CA ALA A 33 -5.41 -2.49 -8.04
C ALA A 33 -5.03 -1.24 -8.81
N SER A 34 -6.02 -0.58 -9.40
CA SER A 34 -5.81 0.67 -10.13
C SER A 34 -6.93 1.63 -9.82
N SER A 35 -6.60 2.92 -9.75
CA SER A 35 -7.56 3.99 -9.56
C SER A 35 -7.17 5.18 -10.41
N THR A 36 -8.15 5.87 -10.99
CA THR A 36 -7.94 7.16 -11.68
C THR A 36 -8.10 8.33 -10.73
N ILE A 37 -8.58 8.09 -9.50
CA ILE A 37 -8.93 9.14 -8.53
C ILE A 37 -7.68 9.57 -7.77
N SER A 38 -7.05 8.65 -7.04
CA SER A 38 -5.92 8.94 -6.16
C SER A 38 -5.05 7.71 -5.91
N ALA A 39 -3.81 7.96 -5.50
CA ALA A 39 -2.90 6.89 -5.08
C ALA A 39 -3.40 6.17 -3.81
N ASP A 40 -3.90 6.93 -2.83
CA ASP A 40 -4.52 6.37 -1.62
C ASP A 40 -5.69 5.44 -1.98
N ALA A 41 -6.59 5.89 -2.85
CA ALA A 41 -7.75 5.09 -3.28
C ALA A 41 -7.31 3.77 -3.94
N ALA A 42 -6.28 3.79 -4.78
CA ALA A 42 -5.72 2.59 -5.38
C ALA A 42 -5.12 1.65 -4.33
N ALA A 43 -4.37 2.21 -3.36
CA ALA A 43 -3.72 1.46 -2.32
C ALA A 43 -4.73 0.84 -1.34
N ARG A 44 -5.77 1.59 -0.96
CA ARG A 44 -6.88 1.13 -0.12
C ARG A 44 -7.65 0.02 -0.79
N ALA A 45 -8.00 0.18 -2.07
CA ALA A 45 -8.68 -0.86 -2.83
C ALA A 45 -7.86 -2.16 -2.84
N LEU A 46 -6.53 -2.06 -2.95
CA LEU A 46 -5.65 -3.22 -2.87
C LEU A 46 -5.62 -3.84 -1.46
N ALA A 47 -5.45 -3.02 -0.43
CA ALA A 47 -5.39 -3.46 0.95
C ALA A 47 -6.70 -4.16 1.36
N THR A 48 -7.85 -3.54 1.08
CA THR A 48 -9.17 -4.13 1.29
C THR A 48 -9.33 -5.46 0.54
N LYS A 49 -8.89 -5.54 -0.72
CA LYS A 49 -8.93 -6.78 -1.51
C LYS A 49 -8.06 -7.88 -0.92
N LEU A 50 -7.00 -7.51 -0.23
CA LEU A 50 -6.07 -8.39 0.45
C LEU A 50 -6.44 -8.64 1.92
N GLY A 51 -7.53 -8.07 2.44
CA GLY A 51 -7.88 -8.15 3.87
C GLY A 51 -6.84 -7.48 4.78
N ALA A 52 -6.03 -6.57 4.25
CA ALA A 52 -5.07 -5.78 5.00
C ALA A 52 -5.67 -4.42 5.33
N GLN A 53 -5.38 -3.91 6.52
CA GLN A 53 -5.74 -2.56 6.92
C GLN A 53 -4.56 -1.65 6.61
N MET A 54 -4.76 -0.64 5.75
CA MET A 54 -3.73 0.39 5.60
C MET A 54 -3.59 1.13 6.92
N ALA A 55 -2.39 1.15 7.50
CA ALA A 55 -2.08 2.17 8.48
C ALA A 55 -2.21 3.50 7.74
N GLN A 56 -2.99 4.44 8.28
CA GLN A 56 -3.21 5.73 7.63
C GLN A 56 -1.86 6.25 7.14
N PRO A 57 -1.71 6.54 5.84
CA PRO A 57 -0.48 7.10 5.35
C PRO A 57 -0.24 8.37 6.14
N ASP A 58 0.82 8.36 6.93
CA ASP A 58 1.35 9.56 7.51
C ASP A 58 1.74 10.43 6.32
N LEU A 59 0.85 11.36 5.96
CA LEU A 59 0.92 12.21 4.77
C LEU A 59 2.24 12.99 4.68
N PHE A 60 3.07 12.94 5.72
CA PHE A 60 4.34 13.63 5.87
C PHE A 60 5.58 12.79 5.57
N ALA A 61 5.52 11.46 5.51
CA ALA A 61 6.70 10.65 5.17
C ALA A 61 7.04 10.68 3.66
N ALA A 62 6.10 11.12 2.81
CA ALA A 62 6.27 11.21 1.37
C ALA A 62 6.98 12.49 0.89
N ASN A 63 7.38 13.39 1.80
CA ASN A 63 7.93 14.68 1.41
C ASN A 63 9.35 14.84 1.94
N ARG A 64 10.34 14.65 1.07
CA ARG A 64 11.41 15.66 0.97
C ARG A 64 12.27 15.63 -0.29
N SER A 65 12.36 14.53 -1.06
CA SER A 65 13.39 14.52 -2.13
C SER A 65 13.16 13.56 -3.30
N SER A 66 11.96 13.42 -3.87
CA SER A 66 11.90 12.73 -5.16
C SER A 66 10.73 13.17 -6.02
N THR A 67 11.03 13.58 -7.25
CA THR A 67 10.08 13.77 -8.37
C THR A 67 9.47 12.44 -8.83
N ASP A 68 9.49 11.41 -7.98
CA ASP A 68 9.13 10.05 -8.35
C ASP A 68 7.60 9.93 -8.36
N PRO A 69 6.98 9.51 -9.49
CA PRO A 69 5.56 9.19 -9.56
C PRO A 69 5.21 7.88 -8.82
N HIS A 70 6.14 7.34 -8.04
CA HIS A 70 5.97 6.20 -7.17
C HIS A 70 5.78 6.65 -5.72
N VAL A 71 4.63 6.33 -5.15
CA VAL A 71 4.37 6.45 -3.71
C VAL A 71 4.25 5.06 -3.11
N GLN A 72 4.71 4.88 -1.88
CA GLN A 72 4.64 3.60 -1.18
C GLN A 72 3.81 3.77 0.09
N PHE A 73 3.00 2.76 0.37
CA PHE A 73 2.14 2.68 1.53
C PHE A 73 2.44 1.39 2.29
N THR A 74 2.23 1.40 3.60
CA THR A 74 2.35 0.20 4.44
C THR A 74 0.95 -0.18 4.94
N ALA A 75 0.58 -1.45 4.74
CA ALA A 75 -0.66 -2.01 5.24
C ALA A 75 -0.35 -3.19 6.14
N GLN A 76 -1.08 -3.34 7.23
CA GLN A 76 -0.90 -4.47 8.14
C GLN A 76 -2.06 -5.44 7.95
N ARG A 77 -1.74 -6.69 7.66
CA ARG A 77 -2.72 -7.77 7.68
C ARG A 77 -2.73 -8.38 9.07
N SER A 78 -3.80 -8.14 9.82
CA SER A 78 -4.12 -8.92 11.01
C SER A 78 -4.68 -10.26 10.54
N SER A 79 -3.92 -11.34 10.78
CA SER A 79 -4.38 -12.72 10.61
C SER A 79 -5.53 -13.06 11.55
#